data_AF-A0A969H4Q6-F1
#
_entry.id   AF-A0A969H4Q6-F1
#
_cell.length_a   1.000
_cell.length_b   1.000
_cell.length_c   1.000
_cell.angle_alpha   90.00
_cell.angle_beta   90.00
_cell.angle_gamma   90.00
#
_symmetry.space_group_name_H-M   'P 1'
#
loop_
_entity.id
_entity.type
_entity.pdbx_description
1 polymer ?
#
loop_
_entity_poly.entity_id
_entity_poly.type
_entity_poly.pdbx_seq_one_letter_code
_entity_poly.pdbx_strand_id
1 'polypeptide(L)'
;MPETSKRVNVTFPVTLLEELRTYVPRQERNEFIVEATEKLLKQVRLKKVLEDLRQEPAWSDEDHPDLMTVEDVNRYVRQLRETALPRSWDEIVNEAEQSG
;
A
#
# COMPACT_ATOMS: atom_id res chain seq x y z
N MET A 1 25.92 18.49 9.26
CA MET A 1 25.34 17.50 8.32
C MET A 1 25.04 16.25 9.14
N PRO A 2 23.79 15.74 9.17
CA PRO A 2 23.50 14.49 9.87
C PRO A 2 24.28 13.33 9.20
N GLU A 3 24.65 12.32 9.99
CA GLU A 3 25.35 11.14 9.48
C GLU A 3 24.49 10.42 8.43
N THR A 4 25.05 10.17 7.24
CA THR A 4 24.33 9.57 6.11
C THR A 4 24.32 8.04 6.14
N SER A 5 25.22 7.42 6.91
CA SER A 5 25.28 5.97 7.09
C SER A 5 25.95 5.60 8.40
N LYS A 6 25.53 4.47 9.00
CA LYS A 6 26.10 3.92 10.23
C LYS A 6 26.45 2.45 10.03
N ARG A 7 27.64 2.05 10.48
CA ARG A 7 28.09 0.65 10.38
C ARG A 7 27.46 -0.20 11.48
N VAL A 8 26.98 -1.38 11.11
CA VAL A 8 26.43 -2.39 12.01
C VAL A 8 27.16 -3.72 11.77
N ASN A 9 27.45 -4.47 12.84
CA ASN A 9 27.98 -5.82 12.74
C ASN A 9 26.82 -6.82 12.85
N VAL A 10 26.67 -7.69 11.85
CA VAL A 10 25.60 -8.69 11.77
C VAL A 10 26.21 -10.06 11.54
N THR A 11 25.72 -11.08 12.24
CA THR A 11 26.16 -12.47 12.09
C THR A 11 25.31 -13.17 11.03
N PHE A 12 25.96 -13.82 10.07
CA PHE A 12 25.30 -14.63 9.05
C PHE A 12 25.64 -16.12 9.23
N PRO A 13 24.69 -17.03 8.98
CA PRO A 13 25.02 -18.43 8.78
C PRO A 13 26.04 -18.59 7.65
N VAL A 14 27.03 -19.47 7.85
CA VAL A 14 28.12 -19.68 6.89
C VAL A 14 27.59 -20.06 5.51
N THR A 15 26.63 -20.99 5.47
CA THR A 15 26.00 -21.47 4.24
C THR A 15 25.33 -20.35 3.45
N LEU A 16 24.58 -19.47 4.13
CA LEU A 16 23.93 -18.32 3.49
C LEU A 16 24.94 -17.30 2.97
N LEU A 17 26.04 -17.08 3.70
CA LEU A 17 27.09 -16.17 3.26
C LEU A 17 27.84 -16.72 2.05
N GLU A 18 28.06 -18.04 1.97
CA GLU A 18 28.64 -18.71 0.80
C GLU A 18 27.72 -18.63 -0.42
N GLU A 19 26.42 -18.81 -0.22
CA GLU A 19 25.42 -18.63 -1.28
C GLU A 19 25.44 -17.19 -1.81
N LEU A 20 25.40 -16.20 -0.91
CA LEU A 20 25.52 -14.79 -1.28
C LEU A 20 26.82 -14.50 -2.06
N ARG A 21 27.93 -15.15 -1.68
CA ARG A 21 29.21 -14.99 -2.39
C ARG A 21 29.22 -15.60 -3.77
N THR A 22 28.50 -16.70 -3.95
CA THR A 22 28.37 -17.44 -5.21
C THR A 22 27.55 -16.65 -6.23
N TYR A 23 26.45 -16.02 -5.79
CA TYR A 23 25.51 -15.35 -6.70
C TYR A 23 25.69 -13.83 -6.80
N VAL A 24 26.22 -13.16 -5.76
CA VAL A 24 26.32 -11.69 -5.72
C VAL A 24 27.78 -11.23 -5.73
N PRO A 25 28.18 -10.38 -6.71
CA PRO A 25 29.50 -9.78 -6.77
C PRO A 25 29.85 -9.00 -5.51
N ARG A 26 31.13 -8.98 -5.13
CA ARG A 26 31.59 -8.36 -3.87
C ARG A 26 31.16 -6.90 -3.69
N GLN A 27 31.11 -6.12 -4.77
CA GLN A 27 30.76 -4.70 -4.73
C GLN A 27 29.26 -4.45 -4.49
N GLU A 28 28.40 -5.40 -4.89
CA GLU A 28 26.94 -5.28 -4.84
C GLU A 28 26.34 -5.90 -3.57
N ARG A 29 27.11 -6.67 -2.80
CA ARG A 29 26.58 -7.38 -1.61
C ARG A 29 25.97 -6.46 -0.57
N ASN A 30 26.55 -5.29 -0.33
CA ASN A 30 26.00 -4.35 0.64
C ASN A 30 24.64 -3.81 0.15
N GLU A 31 24.57 -3.41 -1.11
CA GLU A 31 23.33 -2.94 -1.75
C GLU A 31 22.25 -4.02 -1.71
N PHE A 32 22.61 -5.25 -2.08
CA PHE A 32 21.71 -6.41 -2.00
C PHE A 32 21.13 -6.63 -0.60
N ILE A 33 21.99 -6.58 0.44
CA ILE A 33 21.54 -6.75 1.83
C ILE A 33 20.63 -5.58 2.25
N VAL A 34 20.97 -4.34 1.87
CA VAL A 34 20.15 -3.15 2.17
C VAL A 34 18.78 -3.28 1.51
N GLU A 35 18.74 -3.60 0.22
CA GLU A 35 17.47 -3.74 -0.53
C GLU A 35 16.60 -4.85 0.04
N ALA A 36 17.19 -6.02 0.36
CA ALA A 36 16.48 -7.11 1.01
C ALA A 36 15.90 -6.68 2.37
N THR A 37 16.68 -5.95 3.16
CA THR A 37 16.27 -5.42 4.46
C THR A 37 15.11 -4.43 4.31
N GLU A 38 15.19 -3.50 3.35
CA GLU A 38 14.11 -2.54 3.08
C GLU A 38 12.80 -3.22 2.68
N LYS A 39 12.87 -4.23 1.80
CA LYS A 39 11.71 -5.01 1.37
C LYS A 39 11.05 -5.72 2.55
N LEU A 40 11.84 -6.39 3.39
CA LEU A 40 11.33 -7.08 4.58
C LEU A 40 10.78 -6.10 5.62
N LEU A 41 11.44 -4.95 5.84
CA LEU A 41 10.93 -3.92 6.75
C LEU A 41 9.60 -3.32 6.30
N LYS A 42 9.37 -3.16 4.98
CA LYS A 42 8.05 -2.76 4.47
C LYS A 42 6.96 -3.76 4.89
N GLN A 43 7.24 -5.06 4.78
CA GLN A 43 6.29 -6.10 5.19
C GLN A 43 6.06 -6.10 6.71
N VAL A 44 7.12 -5.96 7.51
CA VAL A 44 7.01 -5.87 8.98
C VAL A 44 6.19 -4.65 9.40
N ARG A 45 6.42 -3.48 8.77
CA ARG A 45 5.63 -2.27 9.03
C ARG A 45 4.15 -2.47 8.68
N LEU A 46 3.86 -3.03 7.50
CA LEU A 46 2.48 -3.32 7.11
C LEU A 46 1.80 -4.27 8.10
N LYS A 47 2.48 -5.35 8.49
CA LYS A 47 1.93 -6.31 9.46
C LYS A 47 1.60 -5.61 10.78
N LYS A 48 2.50 -4.77 11.28
CA LYS A 48 2.26 -4.00 12.51
C LYS A 48 1.04 -3.08 12.36
N VAL A 49 0.94 -2.33 11.27
CA VAL A 49 -0.24 -1.48 11.00
C VAL A 49 -1.51 -2.31 10.98
N LEU A 50 -1.52 -3.48 10.34
CA LEU A 50 -2.70 -4.36 10.34
C LEU A 50 -3.02 -4.92 11.72
N GLU A 51 -2.03 -5.19 12.57
CA GLU A 51 -2.24 -5.60 13.96
C GLU A 51 -2.85 -4.46 14.78
N ASP A 52 -2.31 -3.23 14.62
CA ASP A 52 -2.82 -2.03 15.28
C ASP A 52 -4.28 -1.75 14.85
N LEU A 53 -4.58 -1.83 13.54
CA LEU A 53 -5.92 -1.65 12.97
C LEU A 53 -6.95 -2.69 13.43
N ARG A 54 -6.52 -3.86 13.92
CA ARG A 54 -7.43 -4.83 14.52
C ARG A 54 -7.84 -4.45 15.94
N GLN A 55 -7.01 -3.69 16.64
CA GLN A 55 -7.29 -3.21 17.99
C GLN A 55 -8.05 -1.88 17.95
N GLU A 56 -7.64 -0.99 17.04
CA GLU A 56 -8.25 0.32 16.82
C GLU A 56 -8.57 0.46 15.33
N PRO A 57 -9.77 0.05 14.90
CA PRO A 57 -10.16 0.10 13.50
C PRO A 57 -10.09 1.53 12.96
N ALA A 58 -9.43 1.71 11.82
CA ALA A 58 -9.45 2.99 11.10
C ALA A 58 -10.80 3.29 10.42
N TRP A 59 -11.71 2.32 10.45
CA TRP A 59 -13.03 2.41 9.86
C TRP A 59 -14.02 1.68 10.75
N SER A 60 -15.14 2.32 11.08
CA SER A 60 -16.23 1.71 11.81
C SER A 60 -17.56 2.03 11.13
N ASP A 61 -18.52 1.14 11.30
CA ASP A 61 -19.90 1.30 10.80
C ASP A 61 -20.61 2.47 11.50
N GLU A 62 -20.25 2.76 12.76
CA GLU A 62 -20.80 3.88 13.54
C GLU A 62 -20.38 5.23 12.95
N ASP A 63 -19.15 5.33 12.42
CA ASP A 63 -18.63 6.55 11.80
C ASP A 63 -19.16 6.76 10.36
N HIS A 64 -19.65 5.70 9.71
CA HIS A 64 -20.07 5.70 8.30
C HIS A 64 -21.44 5.05 8.07
N PRO A 65 -22.52 5.59 8.66
CA PRO A 65 -23.87 5.06 8.48
C PRO A 65 -24.36 5.15 7.03
N ASP A 66 -23.79 6.06 6.23
CA ASP A 66 -24.07 6.28 4.81
C ASP A 66 -23.46 5.22 3.88
N LEU A 67 -22.75 4.23 4.43
CA LEU A 67 -22.10 3.15 3.67
C LEU A 67 -22.49 1.76 4.18
N MET A 68 -23.55 1.66 4.98
CA MET A 68 -23.99 0.42 5.65
C MET A 68 -24.65 -0.60 4.72
N THR A 69 -25.38 -0.13 3.70
CA THR A 69 -26.08 -1.01 2.76
C THR A 69 -25.62 -0.76 1.33
N VAL A 70 -25.88 -1.72 0.44
CA VAL A 70 -25.64 -1.56 -1.00
C VAL A 70 -26.33 -0.30 -1.55
N GLU A 71 -27.53 0.00 -1.06
CA GLU A 71 -28.29 1.18 -1.48
C GLU A 71 -27.63 2.49 -1.02
N ASP A 72 -27.09 2.51 0.20
CA ASP A 72 -26.40 3.67 0.76
C ASP A 72 -25.06 3.91 0.05
N VAL A 73 -24.30 2.84 -0.22
CA VAL A 73 -23.09 2.89 -1.06
C VAL A 73 -23.41 3.41 -2.46
N ASN A 74 -24.48 2.93 -3.10
CA ASN A 74 -24.89 3.39 -4.42
C ASN A 74 -25.25 4.89 -4.41
N ARG A 75 -25.96 5.36 -3.38
CA ARG A 75 -26.28 6.77 -3.18
C ARG A 75 -25.02 7.61 -3.03
N TYR A 76 -24.11 7.19 -2.15
CA TYR A 76 -22.84 7.89 -1.92
C TYR A 76 -22.00 7.96 -3.19
N VAL A 77 -21.83 6.83 -3.90
CA VAL A 77 -21.08 6.77 -5.15
C VAL A 77 -21.72 7.67 -6.20
N ARG A 78 -23.06 7.66 -6.36
CA ARG A 78 -23.79 8.53 -7.29
C ARG A 78 -23.56 10.01 -6.97
N GLN A 79 -23.64 10.40 -5.70
CA GLN A 79 -23.43 11.77 -5.28
C GLN A 79 -21.99 12.23 -5.55
N LEU A 80 -20.99 11.40 -5.23
CA LEU A 80 -19.57 11.69 -5.49
C LEU A 80 -19.34 11.90 -6.99
N ARG A 81 -19.97 11.06 -7.78
CA ARG A 81 -19.97 11.06 -9.24
C ARG A 81 -20.56 12.37 -9.79
N GLU A 82 -21.72 12.78 -9.32
CA GLU A 82 -22.40 14.00 -9.74
C GLU A 82 -21.67 15.28 -9.31
N THR A 83 -20.96 15.25 -8.18
CA THR A 83 -20.19 16.40 -7.67
C THR A 83 -18.78 16.50 -8.26
N ALA A 84 -18.16 15.39 -8.65
CA ALA A 84 -16.81 15.39 -9.22
C ALA A 84 -16.77 15.66 -10.73
N LEU A 85 -17.89 15.47 -11.46
CA LEU A 85 -17.95 15.72 -12.89
C LEU A 85 -18.56 17.10 -13.22
N PRO A 86 -18.09 17.78 -14.29
CA PRO A 86 -18.68 19.04 -14.76
C PRO A 86 -20.13 18.89 -15.29
N ARG A 87 -20.59 17.65 -15.48
CA ARG A 87 -21.89 17.26 -16.07
C ARG A 87 -22.43 16.05 -15.32
N SER A 88 -23.75 15.89 -15.27
CA SER A 88 -24.38 14.79 -14.55
C SER A 88 -24.10 13.43 -15.21
N TRP A 89 -24.10 12.35 -14.43
CA TRP A 89 -23.88 11.00 -14.98
C TRP A 89 -25.00 10.57 -15.92
N ASP A 90 -26.23 11.02 -15.64
CA ASP A 90 -27.38 10.77 -16.49
C ASP A 90 -27.21 11.44 -17.87
N GLU A 91 -26.59 12.62 -17.96
CA GLU A 91 -26.26 13.26 -19.24
C GLU A 91 -25.25 12.46 -20.07
N ILE A 92 -24.20 11.94 -19.43
CA ILE A 92 -23.13 11.19 -20.10
C ILE A 92 -23.64 9.86 -20.64
N VAL A 93 -24.47 9.16 -19.86
CA VAL A 93 -25.08 7.88 -20.28
C VAL A 93 -26.03 8.10 -21.46
N ASN A 94 -26.89 9.13 -21.39
CA ASN A 94 -27.82 9.44 -22.49
C ASN A 94 -27.09 9.84 -23.79
N GLU A 95 -25.98 10.59 -23.71
CA GLU A 95 -25.17 10.94 -24.88
C GLU A 95 -24.57 9.70 -25.54
N ALA A 96 -24.03 8.76 -24.74
CA ALA A 96 -23.45 7.51 -25.23
C ALA A 96 -24.49 6.59 -25.89
N GLU A 97 -25.72 6.54 -25.37
CA GLU A 97 -26.80 5.74 -25.95
C GLU A 97 -27.37 6.34 -27.25
N GLN A 98 -27.32 7.67 -27.42
CA GLN A 98 -27.79 8.35 -28.63
C GLN A 98 -26.74 8.42 -29.75
N SER A 99 -25.47 8.13 -29.46
CA SER A 99 -24.36 8.14 -30.42
C SER A 99 -23.98 6.75 -30.96
N GLY A 100 -24.80 5.73 -30.67
CA GLY A 100 -24.71 4.35 -31.19
C GLY A 100 -25.62 4.06 -32.37
#